data_AF-A0A9P9EQW3-F1
#
_entry.id   AF-A0A9P9EQW3-F1
#
_cell.length_a   1.000
_cell.length_b   1.000
_cell.length_c   1.000
_cell.angle_alpha   90.00
_cell.angle_beta   90.00
_cell.angle_gamma   90.00
#
_symmetry.space_group_name_H-M   'P 1'
#
loop_
_entity.id
_entity.type
_entity.pdbx_description
1 polymer ?
#
loop_
_entity_poly.entity_id
_entity_poly.type
_entity_poly.pdbx_seq_one_letter_code
_entity_poly.pdbx_strand_id
1 'polypeptide(L)' 'MVLGLQSGARMYIGGNLAMYQIEFILAALYTNFTTPVDDEDVEQADGYIAPPSQEKMVIRLKRVQ' A
#
# COMPACT_ATOMS: atom_id res chain seq x y z
N MET A 1 17.93 -1.02 6.74
CA MET A 1 17.59 -0.93 5.31
C MET A 1 17.74 -2.33 4.73
N VAL A 2 16.75 -3.16 4.42
CA VAL A 2 15.27 -3.15 4.42
C VAL A 2 14.73 -3.82 5.71
N LEU A 3 13.69 -3.30 6.35
CA LEU A 3 12.96 -4.02 7.43
C LEU A 3 11.44 -3.72 7.41
N GLY A 4 10.81 -3.77 6.24
CA GLY A 4 9.36 -3.97 6.16
C GLY A 4 9.08 -5.46 6.30
N LEU A 5 8.32 -5.87 7.32
CA LEU A 5 7.95 -7.27 7.65
C LEU A 5 9.00 -8.13 8.41
N GLN A 6 10.02 -7.50 9.02
CA GLN A 6 10.97 -8.03 10.03
C GLN A 6 11.53 -9.45 9.79
N SER A 7 12.84 -9.59 9.58
CA SER A 7 13.48 -10.90 9.34
C SER A 7 13.85 -11.68 10.61
N GLY A 8 13.91 -13.01 10.52
CA GLY A 8 14.38 -13.90 11.60
C GLY A 8 13.28 -14.43 12.53
N ALA A 9 13.65 -14.88 13.73
CA ALA A 9 12.74 -15.56 14.67
C ALA A 9 11.60 -14.68 15.24
N ARG A 10 11.64 -13.36 14.98
CA ARG A 10 10.62 -12.38 15.37
C ARG A 10 9.87 -11.83 14.16
N MET A 11 9.89 -12.55 13.04
CA MET A 11 9.19 -12.15 11.82
C MET A 11 7.70 -12.02 12.05
N TYR A 12 7.10 -11.06 11.35
CA TYR A 12 5.66 -10.88 11.36
C TYR A 12 4.97 -12.11 10.77
N ILE A 13 4.23 -12.84 11.62
CA ILE A 13 3.55 -14.10 11.25
C ILE A 13 2.54 -13.86 10.11
N GLY A 14 1.91 -12.69 10.11
CA GLY A 14 0.96 -12.28 9.07
C GLY A 14 1.61 -11.75 7.78
N GLY A 15 2.94 -11.76 7.66
CA GLY A 15 3.64 -11.12 6.54
C GLY A 15 3.22 -11.66 5.18
N ASN A 16 3.11 -12.98 5.07
CA ASN A 16 2.69 -13.62 3.83
C ASN A 16 1.23 -13.30 3.48
N LEU A 17 0.32 -13.34 4.47
CA LEU A 17 -1.08 -12.99 4.24
C LEU A 17 -1.24 -11.54 3.81
N ALA A 18 -0.54 -10.62 4.48
CA ALA A 18 -0.57 -9.19 4.13
C ALA A 18 -0.01 -8.96 2.72
N MET A 19 1.07 -9.64 2.35
CA MET A 19 1.63 -9.53 1.01
C MET A 19 0.65 -10.02 -0.05
N TYR A 20 0.05 -11.20 0.14
CA TYR A 20 -0.96 -11.71 -0.79
C TYR A 20 -2.14 -10.75 -0.94
N GLN A 21 -2.63 -10.17 0.16
CA GLN A 21 -3.72 -9.20 0.09
C GLN A 21 -3.34 -7.98 -0.76
N ILE A 22 -2.14 -7.43 -0.57
CA ILE A 22 -1.63 -6.30 -1.37
C ILE A 22 -1.52 -6.70 -2.85
N GLU A 23 -0.90 -7.84 -3.15
CA GLU A 23 -0.73 -8.34 -4.52
C GLU A 23 -2.07 -8.55 -5.22
N PHE A 24 -3.04 -9.17 -4.57
CA PHE A 24 -4.38 -9.40 -5.14
C PHE A 24 -5.12 -8.07 -5.41
N ILE A 25 -5.04 -7.11 -4.49
CA ILE A 25 -5.66 -5.79 -4.67
C ILE A 25 -5.01 -5.07 -5.85
N LEU A 26 -3.66 -5.04 -5.92
CA LEU A 26 -2.94 -4.39 -7.02
C LEU A 26 -3.24 -5.07 -8.36
N ALA A 27 -3.22 -6.41 -8.42
CA ALA A 27 -3.54 -7.14 -9.64
C ALA A 27 -4.96 -6.83 -10.14
N ALA A 28 -5.95 -6.80 -9.25
CA ALA A 28 -7.32 -6.44 -9.60
C ALA A 28 -7.44 -5.00 -10.11
N LEU A 29 -6.72 -4.06 -9.50
CA LEU A 29 -6.71 -2.66 -9.91
C LEU A 29 -6.04 -2.49 -11.28
N TYR A 30 -4.80 -2.95 -11.45
CA TYR A 30 -4.04 -2.75 -12.69
C TYR A 30 -4.60 -3.53 -13.90
N THR A 31 -5.29 -4.65 -13.67
CA THR A 31 -5.93 -5.40 -14.77
C THR A 31 -7.18 -4.69 -15.29
N ASN A 32 -7.92 -4.01 -14.41
CA ASN A 32 -9.26 -3.52 -14.74
C ASN A 32 -9.37 -1.99 -14.80
N PHE A 33 -8.40 -1.24 -14.27
CA PHE A 33 -8.49 0.20 -14.12
C PHE A 33 -7.17 0.91 -14.46
N THR A 34 -7.26 2.03 -15.17
CA THR A 34 -6.24 3.08 -15.15
C THR A 34 -6.43 3.88 -13.88
N THR A 35 -5.36 3.97 -13.08
CA THR A 35 -5.36 4.63 -11.78
C THR A 35 -4.47 5.88 -11.81
N PRO A 36 -4.98 7.05 -12.27
CA PRO A 36 -4.26 8.30 -12.05
C PRO A 36 -4.16 8.57 -10.55
N VAL A 37 -2.93 8.55 -10.04
CA VAL A 37 -2.56 8.90 -8.67
C VAL A 37 -2.05 10.34 -8.69
N ASP A 38 -2.48 11.11 -7.71
CA ASP A 38 -1.97 12.43 -7.39
C ASP A 38 -1.14 12.26 -6.11
N ASP A 39 0.18 12.44 -6.21
CA ASP A 39 1.14 12.19 -5.13
C ASP A 39 1.77 13.47 -4.58
N GLU A 40 1.25 14.64 -4.97
CA GLU A 40 1.66 15.91 -4.38
C GLU A 40 1.36 15.93 -2.86
N ASP A 41 2.35 16.34 -2.07
CA ASP A 41 2.27 16.53 -0.61
C ASP A 41 1.95 15.30 0.26
N VAL A 42 2.26 14.08 -0.23
CA VAL A 42 2.15 12.86 0.60
C VAL A 42 3.34 12.74 1.56
N GLU A 43 3.21 13.30 2.76
CA GLU A 43 4.18 13.12 3.84
C GLU A 43 3.79 11.96 4.77
N GLN A 44 4.76 11.24 5.32
CA GLN A 44 4.52 10.18 6.31
C GLN A 44 4.38 10.78 7.71
N ALA A 45 3.31 10.44 8.43
CA ALA A 45 3.15 10.83 9.82
C ALA A 45 4.16 10.10 10.72
N ASP A 46 4.73 10.81 11.69
CA ASP A 46 5.56 10.20 12.73
C ASP A 46 4.66 9.56 13.79
N GLY A 47 4.40 8.26 13.62
CA GLY A 47 3.54 7.48 14.50
C GLY A 47 3.87 6.00 14.46
N TYR A 48 3.36 5.23 15.42
CA TYR A 48 3.69 3.79 15.57
C TYR A 48 3.43 2.94 14.31
N ILE A 49 2.37 3.26 13.55
CA ILE A 49 2.03 2.62 12.26
C ILE A 49 2.37 3.55 11.07
N ALA A 50 2.77 4.79 11.35
CA ALA A 50 3.21 5.80 10.37
C ALA A 50 2.34 5.90 9.10
N PRO A 51 1.02 6.18 9.22
CA PRO A 51 0.15 6.39 8.06
C PRO A 51 0.56 7.67 7.29
N PRO A 52 0.03 7.89 6.08
CA PRO A 52 0.10 9.22 5.45
C PRO A 52 -0.44 10.30 6.41
N SER A 53 0.26 11.43 6.48
CA SER A 53 -0.10 12.59 7.31
C SER A 53 -1.43 13.24 6.87
N GLN A 54 -1.75 13.13 5.58
CA GLN A 54 -3.00 13.61 5.00
C GLN A 54 -4.07 12.51 5.10
N GLU A 55 -5.21 12.83 5.71
CA GLU A 55 -6.33 11.88 5.89
C GLU A 55 -7.03 11.48 4.57
N LYS A 56 -6.67 12.09 3.43
CA LYS A 56 -7.34 11.89 2.14
C LYS A 56 -6.36 11.60 1.00
N MET A 57 -5.85 10.37 0.94
CA MET A 57 -5.33 9.84 -0.32
C MET A 57 -6.53 9.41 -1.19
N VAL A 58 -6.89 10.21 -2.19
CA VAL A 58 -8.01 9.92 -3.09
C VAL A 58 -7.48 9.36 -4.39
N ILE A 59 -7.87 8.13 -4.73
CA ILE A 59 -7.50 7.48 -5.99
C ILE A 59 -8.70 7.54 -6.94
N ARG A 60 -8.47 8.01 -8.17
CA ARG A 60 -9.47 7.97 -9.25
C ARG A 60 -9.32 6.65 -10.00
N LEU A 61 -10.41 5.88 -10.12
CA LEU A 61 -10.44 4.64 -10.90
C LEU A 61 -11.15 4.87 -12.24
N LYS A 62 -10.46 4.63 -13.35
CA LYS A 62 -11.05 4.63 -14.70
C LYS A 62 -10.97 3.24 -15.29
N ARG A 63 -12.10 2.59 -15.58
CA ARG A 63 -12.08 1.20 -16.10
C ARG A 63 -11.35 1.14 -17.44
N VAL A 64 -10.44 0.19 -17.60
CA VAL A 64 -9.83 -0.18 -18.88
C VAL A 64 -10.91 -0.92 -19.68
N GLN A 65 -11.17 -0.49 -20.91
CA GLN A 65 -12.15 -1.15 -21.79
C GLN A 65 -11.59 -2.47 -22.30
#